data_AF-A0A933EC86-F1
#
_entry.id   AF-A0A933EC86-F1
#
_cell.length_a   1.000
_cell.length_b   1.000
_cell.length_c   1.000
_cell.angle_alpha   90.00
_cell.angle_beta   90.00
_cell.angle_gamma   90.00
#
_symmetry.space_group_name_H-M   'P 1'
#
loop_
_entity.id
_entity.type
_entity.pdbx_description
1 polymer ?
#
loop_
_entity_poly.entity_id
_entity_poly.type
_entity_poly.pdbx_seq_one_letter_code
_entity_poly.pdbx_strand_id
1 'polypeptide(L)'
;MTMAQAYGMGHAVKRREDARFLRGKGTYIDDIKLPGMLYLDIVRSPYAHARIKAIHPEKALAIPGVLAVITGKDLDKYGLAWMPTLMSDRQMVLPIDTVLYQAQEVAAVLSTERSIAADGVVAVDVDYEPLPVVVDPQKALQPDAPVIRQDREKKSNHIWH
;
A
#
# COMPACT_ATOMS: atom_id res chain seq x y z
N MET A 1 -28.06 -47.75 -13.93
CA MET A 1 -27.00 -46.74 -13.97
C MET A 1 -27.49 -45.58 -14.83
N THR A 2 -27.89 -44.48 -14.21
CA THR A 2 -28.27 -43.25 -14.92
C THR A 2 -27.00 -42.58 -15.42
N MET A 3 -26.90 -42.37 -16.75
CA MET A 3 -25.82 -41.62 -17.37
C MET A 3 -25.80 -40.20 -16.80
N ALA A 4 -24.63 -39.71 -16.40
CA ALA A 4 -24.46 -38.31 -16.00
C ALA A 4 -24.75 -37.41 -17.21
N GLN A 5 -25.72 -36.51 -17.07
CA GLN A 5 -26.03 -35.49 -18.08
C GLN A 5 -24.78 -34.63 -18.31
N ALA A 6 -24.23 -34.65 -19.52
CA ALA A 6 -23.13 -33.77 -19.89
C ALA A 6 -23.67 -32.35 -20.09
N TYR A 7 -23.24 -31.41 -19.25
CA TYR A 7 -23.55 -30.00 -19.41
C TYR A 7 -22.45 -29.29 -20.21
N GLY A 8 -22.83 -28.52 -21.22
CA GLY A 8 -21.90 -27.83 -22.14
C GLY A 8 -22.38 -26.43 -22.54
N MET A 9 -21.83 -25.90 -23.63
CA MET A 9 -22.20 -24.56 -24.13
C MET A 9 -23.72 -24.40 -24.28
N GLY A 10 -24.23 -23.22 -23.91
CA GLY A 10 -25.65 -22.88 -23.99
C GLY A 10 -26.54 -23.38 -22.84
N HIS A 11 -26.03 -24.22 -21.92
CA HIS A 11 -26.80 -24.68 -20.77
C HIS A 11 -26.74 -23.68 -19.59
N ALA A 12 -27.88 -23.43 -18.95
CA ALA A 12 -27.98 -22.66 -17.71
C ALA A 12 -27.64 -23.52 -16.48
N VAL A 13 -26.39 -23.96 -16.38
CA VAL A 13 -25.92 -24.82 -15.27
C VAL A 13 -25.73 -23.99 -14.00
N LYS A 14 -26.06 -24.58 -12.85
CA LYS A 14 -25.69 -23.99 -11.55
C LYS A 14 -24.17 -23.99 -11.37
N ARG A 15 -23.65 -22.99 -10.64
CA ARG A 15 -22.22 -22.84 -10.43
C ARG A 15 -21.66 -23.99 -9.61
N ARG A 16 -20.44 -24.43 -9.94
CA ARG A 16 -19.75 -25.52 -9.21
C ARG A 16 -19.23 -25.06 -7.86
N GLU A 17 -18.95 -23.77 -7.75
CA GLU A 17 -18.29 -23.13 -6.62
C GLU A 17 -19.26 -22.87 -5.46
N ASP A 18 -20.57 -22.81 -5.72
CA ASP A 18 -21.61 -22.46 -4.74
C ASP A 18 -21.51 -23.32 -3.49
N ALA A 19 -21.26 -24.62 -3.66
CA ALA A 19 -21.21 -25.55 -2.55
C ALA A 19 -20.16 -25.14 -1.49
N ARG A 20 -18.99 -24.61 -1.85
CA ARG A 20 -17.99 -24.17 -0.85
C ARG A 20 -18.33 -22.79 -0.28
N PHE A 21 -18.82 -21.89 -1.11
CA PHE A 21 -19.09 -20.51 -0.69
C PHE A 21 -20.29 -20.40 0.23
N LEU A 22 -21.38 -21.10 -0.08
CA LEU A 22 -22.62 -21.10 0.73
C LEU A 22 -22.43 -21.71 2.13
N ARG A 23 -21.32 -22.40 2.38
CA ARG A 23 -21.01 -23.05 3.66
C ARG A 23 -19.86 -22.38 4.42
N GLY A 24 -19.37 -21.22 3.96
CA GLY A 24 -18.18 -20.60 4.56
C GLY A 24 -16.93 -21.49 4.46
N LYS A 25 -16.84 -22.30 3.41
CA LYS A 25 -15.70 -23.18 3.10
C LYS A 25 -14.91 -22.68 1.87
N GLY A 26 -15.14 -21.44 1.47
CA GLY A 26 -14.16 -20.74 0.63
C GLY A 26 -12.86 -20.54 1.40
N THR A 27 -11.76 -20.40 0.69
CA THR A 27 -10.48 -20.01 1.28
C THR A 27 -10.06 -18.70 0.64
N TYR A 28 -10.08 -17.64 1.43
CA TYR A 28 -9.60 -16.31 1.10
C TYR A 28 -8.27 -16.05 1.84
N ILE A 29 -7.59 -14.96 1.51
CA ILE A 29 -6.25 -14.67 2.03
C ILE A 29 -6.25 -14.56 3.57
N ASP A 30 -7.24 -13.89 4.16
CA ASP A 30 -7.34 -13.67 5.62
C ASP A 30 -7.82 -14.93 6.39
N ASP A 31 -8.24 -15.99 5.68
CA ASP A 31 -8.55 -17.29 6.31
C ASP A 31 -7.27 -18.11 6.59
N ILE A 32 -6.17 -17.76 5.92
CA ILE A 32 -4.90 -18.49 6.00
C ILE A 32 -4.24 -18.21 7.35
N LYS A 33 -3.78 -19.27 8.02
CA LYS A 33 -2.97 -19.21 9.25
C LYS A 33 -1.79 -20.14 9.13
N LEU A 34 -0.59 -19.59 9.25
CA LEU A 34 0.67 -20.34 9.21
C LEU A 34 1.38 -20.28 10.57
N PRO A 35 2.14 -21.32 10.96
CA PRO A 35 2.98 -21.25 12.15
C PRO A 35 3.96 -20.07 12.06
N GLY A 36 3.98 -19.22 13.08
CA GLY A 36 4.85 -18.03 13.13
C GLY A 36 4.42 -16.87 12.22
N MET A 37 3.20 -16.89 11.67
CA MET A 37 2.67 -15.78 10.86
C MET A 37 2.58 -14.49 11.68
N LEU A 38 3.05 -13.39 11.08
CA LEU A 38 2.95 -12.04 11.63
C LEU A 38 1.87 -11.25 10.89
N TYR A 39 1.46 -10.14 11.49
CA TYR A 39 0.56 -9.16 10.90
C TYR A 39 1.32 -7.88 10.57
N LEU A 40 1.01 -7.32 9.41
CA LEU A 40 1.54 -6.04 8.95
C LEU A 40 0.39 -5.04 8.86
N ASP A 41 0.59 -3.84 9.37
CA ASP A 41 -0.26 -2.68 9.09
C ASP A 41 0.58 -1.47 8.68
N ILE A 42 -0.04 -0.48 8.06
CA ILE A 42 0.65 0.60 7.35
C ILE A 42 0.36 1.95 8.01
N VAL A 43 1.44 2.67 8.35
CA VAL A 43 1.40 4.09 8.67
C VAL A 43 1.18 4.85 7.38
N ARG A 44 0.10 5.63 7.32
CA ARG A 44 -0.32 6.34 6.10
C ARG A 44 -0.20 7.85 6.25
N SER A 45 0.17 8.52 5.17
CA SER A 45 0.28 9.97 5.13
C SER A 45 -1.07 10.65 5.37
N PRO A 46 -1.17 11.61 6.30
CA PRO A 46 -2.36 12.46 6.40
C PRO A 46 -2.36 13.59 5.34
N TYR A 47 -1.22 13.85 4.69
CA TYR A 47 -1.03 14.95 3.74
C TYR A 47 -1.10 14.50 2.28
N ALA A 48 -1.64 15.37 1.43
CA ALA A 48 -1.67 15.18 -0.02
C ALA A 48 -0.33 15.50 -0.69
N HIS A 49 0.47 16.41 -0.14
CA HIS A 49 1.82 16.68 -0.60
C HIS A 49 2.64 17.26 0.56
N ALA A 50 3.70 16.58 0.98
CA ALA A 50 4.54 17.01 2.09
C ALA A 50 5.92 16.35 2.02
N ARG A 51 6.95 17.06 2.50
CA ARG A 51 8.26 16.46 2.75
C ARG A 51 8.23 15.70 4.07
N ILE A 52 8.79 14.50 4.09
CA ILE A 52 9.03 13.72 5.30
C ILE A 52 10.34 14.21 5.89
N LYS A 53 10.30 14.82 7.08
CA LYS A 53 11.49 15.32 7.78
C LYS A 53 12.15 14.20 8.58
N ALA A 54 11.34 13.44 9.31
CA ALA A 54 11.78 12.30 10.11
C ALA A 54 10.61 11.34 10.36
N ILE A 55 10.93 10.07 10.61
CA ILE A 55 10.01 9.04 11.07
C ILE A 55 10.60 8.52 12.39
N HIS A 56 9.80 8.53 13.45
CA HIS A 56 10.18 8.18 14.82
C HIS A 56 9.43 6.91 15.26
N PRO A 57 10.03 5.72 15.08
CA PRO A 57 9.37 4.44 15.34
C PRO A 57 9.47 3.98 16.81
N GLU A 58 10.15 4.72 17.68
CA GLU A 58 10.58 4.26 19.01
C GLU A 58 9.41 3.87 19.90
N LYS A 59 8.33 4.67 19.88
CA LYS A 59 7.11 4.38 20.67
C LYS A 59 6.41 3.12 20.17
N ALA A 60 6.35 2.91 18.85
CA ALA A 60 5.77 1.70 18.26
C ALA A 60 6.60 0.46 18.61
N LEU A 61 7.93 0.54 18.50
CA LEU A 61 8.85 -0.56 18.84
C LEU A 61 8.84 -0.90 20.34
N ALA A 62 8.43 0.03 21.21
CA ALA A 62 8.28 -0.23 22.64
C ALA A 62 6.99 -1.00 23.00
N ILE A 63 6.03 -1.14 22.07
CA ILE A 63 4.79 -1.90 22.30
C ILE A 63 5.10 -3.40 22.28
N PRO A 64 4.79 -4.16 23.35
CA PRO A 64 4.98 -5.60 23.35
C PRO A 64 4.26 -6.28 22.18
N GLY A 65 4.99 -7.07 21.39
CA GLY A 65 4.46 -7.76 20.22
C GLY A 65 4.71 -7.05 18.89
N VAL A 66 5.10 -5.76 18.89
CA VAL A 66 5.69 -5.12 17.70
C VAL A 66 7.12 -5.61 17.52
N LEU A 67 7.45 -6.11 16.34
CA LEU A 67 8.74 -6.74 16.05
C LEU A 67 9.61 -5.90 15.11
N ALA A 68 9.00 -5.10 14.24
CA ALA A 68 9.72 -4.24 13.32
C ALA A 68 8.87 -3.08 12.84
N VAL A 69 9.53 -1.97 12.52
CA VAL A 69 8.98 -0.87 11.72
C VAL A 69 9.90 -0.68 10.52
N ILE A 70 9.36 -0.85 9.32
CA ILE A 70 10.10 -0.76 8.05
C ILE A 70 9.76 0.57 7.37
N THR A 71 10.79 1.30 6.95
CA THR A 71 10.65 2.60 6.28
C THR A 71 11.13 2.54 4.83
N GLY A 72 10.87 3.60 4.05
CA GLY A 72 11.43 3.74 2.70
C GLY A 72 12.95 3.61 2.65
N LYS A 73 13.67 4.08 3.68
CA LYS A 73 15.14 3.96 3.78
C LYS A 73 15.60 2.51 3.92
N ASP A 74 14.80 1.64 4.53
CA ASP A 74 15.13 0.22 4.66
C ASP A 74 14.95 -0.52 3.34
N LEU A 75 13.91 -0.17 2.58
CA LEU A 75 13.68 -0.72 1.25
C LEU A 75 14.72 -0.22 0.24
N ASP A 76 15.18 1.03 0.37
CA ASP A 76 16.15 1.65 -0.55
C ASP A 76 17.51 0.92 -0.56
N LYS A 77 17.94 0.39 0.60
CA LYS A 77 19.14 -0.44 0.73
C LYS A 77 19.13 -1.66 -0.19
N TYR A 78 17.94 -2.09 -0.63
CA TYR A 78 17.74 -3.23 -1.53
C TYR A 78 17.20 -2.82 -2.91
N GLY A 79 17.11 -1.52 -3.20
CA GLY A 79 16.51 -1.02 -4.44
C GLY A 79 15.00 -1.26 -4.54
N LEU A 80 14.30 -1.39 -3.41
CA LEU A 80 12.88 -1.73 -3.33
C LEU A 80 11.99 -0.57 -2.87
N ALA A 81 12.55 0.63 -2.63
CA ALA A 81 11.75 1.81 -2.28
C ALA A 81 10.80 2.24 -3.41
N TRP A 82 11.08 1.81 -4.64
CA TRP A 82 10.25 1.99 -5.82
C TRP A 82 9.96 0.65 -6.49
N MET A 83 8.77 0.53 -7.07
CA MET A 83 8.37 -0.61 -7.89
C MET A 83 7.96 -0.17 -9.30
N PRO A 84 8.21 -1.00 -10.33
CA PRO A 84 7.69 -0.74 -11.67
C PRO A 84 6.16 -0.91 -11.70
N THR A 85 5.51 -0.17 -12.59
CA THR A 85 4.07 -0.28 -12.86
C THR A 85 3.82 -0.82 -14.27
N LEU A 86 2.62 -1.33 -14.53
CA LEU A 86 2.22 -1.85 -15.85
C LEU A 86 2.25 -0.76 -16.95
N MET A 87 2.22 0.51 -16.57
CA MET A 87 2.18 1.64 -17.49
C MET A 87 3.57 2.25 -17.74
N SER A 88 4.65 1.49 -17.49
CA SER A 88 6.04 1.93 -17.70
C SER A 88 6.46 3.16 -16.89
N ASP A 89 5.75 3.46 -15.81
CA ASP A 89 6.17 4.37 -14.74
C ASP A 89 6.59 3.56 -13.51
N ARG A 90 7.06 4.23 -12.46
CA ARG A 90 7.35 3.66 -11.15
C ARG A 90 6.50 4.30 -10.06
N GLN A 91 6.26 3.55 -9.00
CA GLN A 91 5.54 3.99 -7.81
C GLN A 91 6.39 3.75 -6.56
N MET A 92 6.35 4.68 -5.61
CA MET A 92 6.99 4.49 -4.31
C MET A 92 6.26 3.37 -3.56
N VAL A 93 7.01 2.38 -3.09
CA VAL A 93 6.50 1.35 -2.18
C VAL A 93 6.32 1.96 -0.79
N LEU A 94 7.39 2.61 -0.30
CA LEU A 94 7.37 3.52 0.84
C LEU A 94 8.22 4.75 0.47
N PRO A 95 7.71 5.98 0.57
CA PRO A 95 8.41 7.21 0.24
C PRO A 95 9.56 7.45 1.22
N ILE A 96 10.66 8.01 0.70
CA ILE A 96 11.83 8.40 1.49
C ILE A 96 11.73 9.88 1.85
N ASP A 97 11.55 10.73 0.84
CA ASP A 97 11.67 12.19 1.01
C ASP A 97 10.33 12.91 1.02
N THR A 98 9.37 12.48 0.20
CA THR A 98 8.13 13.24 -0.06
C THR A 98 6.95 12.31 -0.27
N VAL A 99 5.82 12.62 0.35
CA VAL A 99 4.51 12.02 0.07
C VAL A 99 3.80 12.83 -1.01
N LEU A 100 3.14 12.16 -1.95
CA LEU A 100 2.54 12.78 -3.15
C LEU A 100 1.01 12.64 -3.21
N TYR A 101 0.41 11.91 -2.26
CA TYR A 101 -1.04 11.83 -2.12
C TYR A 101 -1.42 11.44 -0.68
N GLN A 102 -2.64 11.78 -0.28
CA GLN A 102 -3.17 11.42 1.02
C GLN A 102 -3.37 9.91 1.10
N ALA A 103 -3.14 9.35 2.28
CA ALA A 103 -3.18 7.93 2.57
C ALA A 103 -2.08 7.08 1.90
N GLN A 104 -1.07 7.70 1.29
CA GLN A 104 0.14 7.01 0.81
C GLN A 104 0.82 6.24 1.95
N GLU A 105 1.33 5.04 1.66
CA GLU A 105 2.05 4.17 2.59
C GLU A 105 3.38 4.84 2.99
N VAL A 106 3.66 5.06 4.28
CA VAL A 106 4.85 5.79 4.77
C VAL A 106 5.82 4.88 5.52
N ALA A 107 5.28 4.01 6.36
CA ALA A 107 6.02 2.96 7.05
C ALA A 107 5.13 1.72 7.24
N ALA A 108 5.75 0.57 7.45
CA ALA A 108 5.05 -0.69 7.74
C ALA A 108 5.42 -1.19 9.14
N VAL A 109 4.41 -1.50 9.94
CA VAL A 109 4.57 -2.04 11.30
C VAL A 109 4.26 -3.53 11.27
N LEU A 110 5.21 -4.37 11.71
CA LEU A 110 5.03 -5.82 11.82
C LEU A 110 4.88 -6.23 13.28
N SER A 111 3.90 -7.07 13.57
CA SER A 111 3.62 -7.53 14.92
C SER A 111 3.05 -8.95 14.98
N THR A 112 2.94 -9.50 16.18
CA THR A 112 2.39 -10.85 16.42
C THR A 112 0.88 -10.93 16.28
N GLU A 113 0.15 -9.80 16.35
CA GLU A 113 -1.32 -9.76 16.27
C GLU A 113 -1.81 -8.53 15.50
N ARG A 114 -2.94 -8.67 14.80
CA ARG A 114 -3.50 -7.57 13.98
C ARG A 114 -3.80 -6.31 14.79
N SER A 115 -4.34 -6.44 16.00
CA SER A 115 -4.63 -5.30 16.88
C SER A 115 -3.36 -4.58 17.31
N ILE A 116 -2.30 -5.32 17.63
CA ILE A 116 -1.00 -4.75 18.02
C ILE A 116 -0.37 -4.01 16.84
N ALA A 117 -0.51 -4.49 15.61
CA ALA A 117 -0.06 -3.77 14.42
C ALA A 117 -0.76 -2.40 14.30
N ALA A 118 -2.08 -2.36 14.54
CA ALA A 118 -2.85 -1.12 14.49
C ALA A 118 -2.44 -0.13 15.60
N ASP A 119 -2.23 -0.62 16.83
CA ASP A 119 -1.71 0.20 17.94
C ASP A 119 -0.32 0.76 17.61
N GLY A 120 0.54 -0.08 17.01
CA GLY A 120 1.86 0.32 16.54
C GLY A 120 1.81 1.38 15.44
N VAL A 121 0.89 1.28 14.48
CA VAL A 121 0.69 2.30 13.44
C VAL A 121 0.36 3.67 14.04
N VAL A 122 -0.51 3.71 15.05
CA VAL A 122 -0.88 4.97 15.74
C VAL A 122 0.30 5.53 16.55
N ALA A 123 1.19 4.67 17.03
CA ALA A 123 2.34 5.06 17.84
C ALA A 123 3.55 5.56 17.05
N VAL A 124 3.63 5.31 15.73
CA VAL A 124 4.68 5.88 14.88
C VAL A 124 4.41 7.36 14.66
N ASP A 125 5.40 8.19 15.04
CA ASP A 125 5.32 9.63 14.83
C ASP A 125 6.09 10.02 13.56
N VAL A 126 5.52 10.91 12.75
CA VAL A 126 6.12 11.31 11.46
C VAL A 126 6.06 12.82 11.33
N ASP A 127 7.24 13.43 11.20
CA ASP A 127 7.40 14.86 11.02
C ASP A 127 7.23 15.20 9.54
N TYR A 128 6.24 16.05 9.24
CA TYR A 128 5.96 16.52 7.89
C TYR A 128 6.16 18.02 7.75
N GLU A 129 6.64 18.42 6.58
CA GLU A 129 6.62 19.81 6.11
C GLU A 129 5.67 19.89 4.89
N PRO A 130 4.44 20.42 5.05
CA PRO A 130 3.48 20.49 3.96
C PRO A 130 3.99 21.27 2.76
N LEU A 131 3.66 20.80 1.55
CA LEU A 131 4.02 21.41 0.28
C LEU A 131 2.75 21.80 -0.50
N PRO A 132 2.85 22.74 -1.47
CA PRO A 132 1.71 23.12 -2.31
C PRO A 132 1.10 21.92 -3.04
N VAL A 133 -0.22 21.74 -2.91
CA VAL A 133 -0.94 20.59 -3.46
C VAL A 133 -1.47 20.92 -4.86
N VAL A 134 -1.44 19.94 -5.76
CA VAL A 134 -2.05 20.02 -7.10
C VAL A 134 -3.17 19.01 -7.19
N VAL A 135 -4.41 19.50 -7.33
CA VAL A 135 -5.61 18.66 -7.51
C VAL A 135 -6.35 18.95 -8.81
N ASP A 136 -6.00 20.06 -9.48
CA ASP A 136 -6.62 20.49 -10.73
C ASP A 136 -5.68 20.13 -11.89
N PRO A 137 -6.06 19.21 -12.79
CA PRO A 137 -5.22 18.79 -13.91
C PRO A 137 -4.94 19.91 -14.92
N GLN A 138 -5.83 20.90 -15.06
CA GLN A 138 -5.59 22.04 -15.94
C GLN A 138 -4.55 22.99 -15.35
N LYS A 139 -4.56 23.16 -14.02
CA LYS A 139 -3.54 23.95 -13.32
C LYS A 139 -2.21 23.23 -13.20
N ALA A 140 -2.20 21.90 -13.19
CA ALA A 140 -0.98 21.10 -13.07
C ALA A 140 0.08 21.39 -14.15
N LEU A 141 -0.35 21.86 -15.33
CA LEU A 141 0.52 22.17 -16.46
C LEU A 141 0.94 23.64 -16.53
N GLN A 142 0.48 24.49 -15.61
CA GLN A 142 0.89 25.89 -15.62
C GLN A 142 2.36 26.07 -15.23
N PRO A 143 3.05 27.10 -15.74
CA PRO A 143 4.49 27.29 -15.50
C PRO A 143 4.89 27.41 -14.02
N ASP A 144 3.97 27.88 -13.18
CA ASP A 144 4.14 28.07 -11.74
C ASP A 144 3.61 26.89 -10.89
N ALA A 145 3.06 25.85 -11.53
CA ALA A 145 2.57 24.68 -10.82
C ALA A 145 3.74 23.93 -10.15
N PRO A 146 3.58 23.50 -8.89
CA PRO A 146 4.63 22.74 -8.22
C PRO A 146 4.84 21.41 -8.95
N VAL A 147 6.11 21.04 -9.16
CA VAL A 147 6.47 19.77 -9.80
C VAL A 147 6.34 18.65 -8.77
N ILE A 148 5.39 17.74 -9.01
CA ILE A 148 5.07 16.64 -8.08
C ILE A 148 6.12 15.52 -8.17
N ARG A 149 6.49 15.11 -9.38
CA ARG A 149 7.43 14.01 -9.63
C ARG A 149 8.87 14.51 -9.77
N GLN A 150 9.48 14.85 -8.64
CA GLN A 150 10.88 15.32 -8.61
C GLN A 150 11.90 14.22 -8.94
N ASP A 151 11.49 12.96 -8.94
CA ASP A 151 12.32 11.81 -9.23
C ASP A 151 12.62 11.64 -10.74
N ARG A 152 11.86 12.31 -11.62
CA ARG A 152 12.02 12.23 -13.08
C ARG A 152 13.09 13.19 -13.59
N GLU A 153 13.75 12.85 -14.70
CA GLU A 153 14.69 13.74 -15.39
C GLU A 153 13.99 15.01 -15.89
N LYS A 154 12.89 14.85 -16.64
CA LYS A 154 12.04 15.96 -17.07
C LYS A 154 11.18 16.44 -15.89
N LYS A 155 11.47 17.64 -15.38
CA LYS A 155 10.72 18.29 -14.29
C LYS A 155 9.40 18.86 -14.82
N SER A 156 8.39 18.01 -14.98
CA SER A 156 7.07 18.39 -15.48
C SER A 156 5.98 17.49 -14.91
N ASN A 157 4.79 18.04 -14.72
CA ASN A 157 3.59 17.29 -14.39
C ASN A 157 2.92 16.64 -15.62
N HIS A 158 3.50 16.82 -16.82
CA HIS A 158 3.09 16.11 -18.03
C HIS A 158 3.63 14.68 -18.01
N ILE A 159 2.79 13.73 -17.60
CA ILE A 159 3.21 12.35 -17.32
C ILE A 159 3.16 11.44 -18.56
N TRP A 160 2.24 11.74 -19.49
CA TRP A 160 2.00 11.00 -20.74
C TRP A 160 2.45 11.82 -21.95
N HIS A 161 2.68 11.15 -23.07
CA HIS A 161 3.00 11.77 -24.36
C HIS A 161 1.73 12.19 -25.09
#